data_AF-A0A1H4A9R5-F1
#
_entry.id   AF-A0A1H4A9R5-F1
#
_cell.length_a   1.000
_cell.length_b   1.000
_cell.length_c   1.000
_cell.angle_alpha   90.00
_cell.angle_beta   90.00
_cell.angle_gamma   90.00
#
_symmetry.space_group_name_H-M   'P 1'
#
loop_
_entity.id
_entity.type
_entity.pdbx_description
1 polymer ?
#
loop_
_entity_poly.entity_id
_entity_poly.type
_entity_poly.pdbx_seq_one_letter_code
_entity_poly.pdbx_strand_id
1 'polypeptide(L)'
;MVIKILVSICFLIVLAWGIATTSLPGTPKAMPCTQEWFSYVDKNYFEISDGEGHGPDLGSGEWLGVVEAKAGLPVENLLPPQQRCQLIQDQFRRHTYIINRPLGWSISF
;
A
#
# COMPACT_ATOMS: atom_id res chain seq x y z
N MET A 1 -30.29 -6.03 30.04
CA MET A 1 -29.62 -7.22 29.47
C MET A 1 -29.44 -7.09 27.96
N VAL A 2 -30.51 -6.81 27.21
CA VAL A 2 -30.49 -6.63 25.74
C VAL A 2 -29.47 -5.59 25.24
N ILE A 3 -29.42 -4.40 25.85
CA ILE A 3 -28.48 -3.33 25.46
C ILE A 3 -27.01 -3.79 25.55
N LYS A 4 -26.64 -4.54 26.60
CA LYS A 4 -25.27 -5.05 26.77
C LYS A 4 -24.91 -6.04 25.67
N ILE A 5 -25.84 -6.92 25.32
CA ILE A 5 -25.67 -7.90 24.22
C ILE A 5 -25.49 -7.17 22.88
N LEU A 6 -26.31 -6.16 22.60
CA LEU A 6 -26.20 -5.36 21.37
C LEU A 6 -24.85 -4.63 21.28
N VAL A 7 -24.41 -4.00 22.36
CA VAL A 7 -23.10 -3.33 22.42
C VAL A 7 -21.97 -4.32 22.16
N SER A 8 -22.02 -5.50 22.76
CA SER A 8 -21.02 -6.56 22.52
C SER A 8 -21.01 -7.03 21.06
N ILE A 9 -22.18 -7.22 20.44
CA ILE A 9 -22.27 -7.61 19.02
C ILE A 9 -21.70 -6.52 18.12
N CYS A 10 -22.09 -5.26 18.32
CA CYS A 10 -21.55 -4.14 17.56
C CYS A 10 -20.02 -4.06 17.67
N PHE A 11 -19.47 -4.25 18.87
CA PHE A 11 -18.03 -4.27 19.08
C PHE A 11 -17.33 -5.39 18.29
N LEU A 12 -17.88 -6.60 18.31
CA LEU A 12 -17.33 -7.72 17.54
C LEU A 12 -17.38 -7.48 16.03
N ILE A 13 -18.45 -6.84 15.52
CA ILE A 13 -18.57 -6.47 14.11
C ILE A 13 -17.48 -5.47 13.73
N VAL A 14 -17.27 -4.43 14.54
CA VAL A 14 -16.22 -3.43 14.29
C VAL A 14 -14.83 -4.06 14.30
N LEU A 15 -14.55 -4.96 15.26
CA LEU A 15 -13.28 -5.69 15.30
C LEU A 15 -13.10 -6.58 14.07
N ALA A 16 -14.11 -7.36 13.70
CA ALA A 16 -14.06 -8.24 12.53
C ALA A 16 -13.84 -7.44 11.23
N TRP A 17 -14.51 -6.31 11.08
CA TRP A 17 -14.33 -5.40 9.95
C TRP A 17 -12.92 -4.80 9.92
N GLY A 18 -12.41 -4.33 11.07
CA GLY A 18 -11.05 -3.81 11.18
C GLY A 18 -9.99 -4.83 10.79
N ILE A 19 -10.13 -6.08 11.24
CA ILE A 19 -9.23 -7.18 10.86
C ILE A 19 -9.35 -7.49 9.36
N ALA A 20 -10.57 -7.63 8.83
CA ALA A 20 -10.79 -8.00 7.44
C ALA A 20 -10.29 -6.95 6.42
N THR A 21 -10.20 -5.69 6.84
CA THR A 21 -9.81 -4.56 5.97
C THR A 21 -8.37 -4.13 6.14
N THR A 22 -7.64 -4.73 7.07
CA THR A 22 -6.22 -4.44 7.33
C THR A 22 -5.34 -5.51 6.68
N SER A 23 -4.45 -5.09 5.79
CA SER A 23 -3.48 -5.95 5.12
C SER A 23 -2.05 -5.67 5.59
N LEU A 24 -1.27 -6.74 5.67
CA LEU A 24 0.17 -6.74 5.94
C LEU A 24 0.87 -7.24 4.67
N PRO A 25 1.12 -6.37 3.67
CA PRO A 25 1.72 -6.82 2.42
C PRO A 25 3.14 -7.35 2.67
N GLY A 26 3.45 -8.48 2.04
CA GLY A 26 4.80 -9.00 2.01
C GLY A 26 5.67 -8.22 1.02
N THR A 27 6.99 -8.37 1.13
CA THR A 27 7.91 -7.82 0.13
C THR A 27 7.61 -8.44 -1.25
N PRO A 28 7.55 -7.65 -2.34
CA PRO A 28 7.33 -8.18 -3.68
C PRO A 28 8.37 -9.25 -4.04
N LYS A 29 7.92 -10.37 -4.60
CA LYS A 29 8.81 -11.47 -5.06
C LYS A 29 9.23 -11.32 -6.53
N ALA A 30 8.45 -10.57 -7.32
CA ALA A 30 8.77 -10.27 -8.71
C ALA A 30 10.04 -9.41 -8.79
N MET A 31 10.73 -9.49 -9.94
CA MET A 31 11.92 -8.67 -10.18
C MET A 31 11.53 -7.18 -10.21
N PRO A 32 12.25 -6.28 -9.53
CA PRO A 32 11.93 -4.85 -9.56
C PRO A 32 11.89 -4.30 -10.99
N CYS A 33 10.96 -3.38 -11.23
CA CYS A 33 10.74 -2.73 -12.52
C CYS A 33 10.18 -3.65 -13.64
N THR A 34 9.52 -4.76 -13.30
CA THR A 34 8.67 -5.51 -14.25
C THR A 34 7.19 -5.20 -14.06
N GLN A 35 6.37 -5.55 -15.05
CA GLN A 35 4.93 -5.34 -14.99
C GLN A 35 4.28 -6.06 -13.80
N GLU A 36 4.75 -7.27 -13.48
CA GLU A 36 4.29 -8.06 -12.34
C GLU A 36 4.64 -7.36 -11.02
N TRP A 37 5.81 -6.73 -10.96
CA TRP A 37 6.24 -5.96 -9.79
C TRP A 37 5.38 -4.72 -9.61
N PHE A 38 5.16 -3.92 -10.66
CA PHE A 38 4.29 -2.74 -10.59
C PHE A 38 2.88 -3.12 -10.14
N SER A 39 2.31 -4.15 -10.75
CA SER A 39 0.96 -4.64 -10.41
C SER A 39 0.88 -5.13 -8.96
N TYR A 40 1.94 -5.76 -8.45
CA TYR A 40 1.98 -6.18 -7.05
C TYR A 40 2.02 -4.99 -6.09
N VAL A 41 2.84 -3.98 -6.38
CA VAL A 41 2.96 -2.78 -5.54
C VAL A 41 1.64 -2.03 -5.48
N ASP A 42 1.02 -1.77 -6.64
CA ASP A 42 -0.27 -1.07 -6.75
C ASP A 42 -1.40 -1.82 -6.01
N LYS A 43 -1.44 -3.15 -6.17
CA LYS A 43 -2.49 -3.97 -5.54
C LYS A 43 -2.29 -4.19 -4.05
N ASN A 44 -1.07 -4.21 -3.53
CA ASN A 44 -0.82 -4.66 -2.15
C ASN A 44 -0.34 -3.56 -1.21
N TYR A 45 0.35 -2.53 -1.73
CA TYR A 45 0.85 -1.43 -0.92
C TYR A 45 -0.05 -0.21 -1.03
N PHE A 46 -0.14 0.39 -2.21
CA PHE A 46 -0.70 1.73 -2.32
C PHE A 46 -1.74 1.79 -3.42
N GLU A 47 -2.94 2.26 -3.05
CA GLU A 47 -3.90 2.73 -4.03
C GLU A 47 -3.42 4.08 -4.56
N ILE A 48 -3.01 4.08 -5.84
CA ILE A 48 -2.41 5.24 -6.52
C ILE A 48 -3.39 5.88 -7.51
N SER A 49 -4.49 5.20 -7.84
CA SER A 49 -5.62 5.79 -8.56
C SER A 49 -6.53 6.59 -7.61
N ASP A 50 -7.21 7.60 -8.15
CA ASP A 50 -8.25 8.36 -7.45
C ASP A 50 -9.62 7.67 -7.45
N GLY A 51 -9.73 6.48 -8.06
CA GLY A 51 -10.98 5.70 -8.13
C GLY A 51 -11.95 6.14 -9.22
N GLU A 52 -11.67 7.24 -9.93
CA GLU A 52 -12.48 7.77 -11.05
C GLU A 52 -11.89 7.41 -12.42
N GLY A 53 -10.86 6.55 -12.43
CA GLY A 53 -10.11 6.19 -13.63
C GLY A 53 -8.99 7.17 -13.97
N HIS A 54 -8.67 8.11 -13.06
CA HIS A 54 -7.48 8.94 -13.17
C HIS A 54 -6.37 8.41 -12.25
N GLY A 55 -5.14 8.70 -12.65
CA GLY A 55 -3.93 8.26 -11.99
C GLY A 55 -2.79 8.11 -12.99
N PRO A 56 -1.54 8.14 -12.51
CA PRO A 56 -0.40 7.94 -13.38
C PRO A 56 -0.38 6.53 -13.96
N ASP A 57 0.10 6.40 -15.21
CA ASP A 57 0.24 5.11 -15.85
C ASP A 57 1.12 4.17 -15.02
N LEU A 58 0.68 2.93 -14.83
CA LEU A 58 1.36 1.95 -13.99
C LEU A 58 2.82 1.76 -14.46
N GLY A 59 3.77 1.97 -13.54
CA GLY A 59 5.21 1.87 -13.83
C GLY A 59 5.84 3.11 -14.48
N SER A 60 5.05 4.15 -14.79
CA SER A 60 5.57 5.43 -15.27
C SER A 60 6.42 6.14 -14.22
N GLY A 61 7.21 7.13 -14.64
CA GLY A 61 8.03 7.94 -13.73
C GLY A 61 7.20 8.70 -12.69
N GLU A 62 5.99 9.13 -13.05
CA GLU A 62 5.04 9.77 -12.14
C GLU A 62 4.49 8.77 -11.12
N TRP A 63 4.08 7.58 -11.58
CA TRP A 63 3.62 6.50 -10.69
C TRP A 63 4.70 6.10 -9.69
N LEU A 64 5.97 5.96 -10.15
CA LEU A 64 7.10 5.70 -9.26
C LEU A 64 7.29 6.81 -8.22
N GLY A 65 7.07 8.08 -8.59
CA GLY A 65 7.18 9.20 -7.66
C GLY A 65 6.13 9.14 -6.55
N VAL A 66 4.91 8.72 -6.88
CA VAL A 66 3.86 8.51 -5.87
C VAL A 66 4.19 7.33 -4.96
N VAL A 67 4.72 6.23 -5.51
CA VAL A 67 5.16 5.08 -4.71
C VAL A 67 6.28 5.47 -3.74
N GLU A 68 7.29 6.20 -4.23
CA GLU A 68 8.41 6.70 -3.41
C GLU A 68 7.89 7.52 -2.23
N ALA A 69 7.05 8.53 -2.52
CA ALA A 69 6.48 9.38 -1.49
C ALA A 69 5.67 8.59 -0.45
N LYS A 70 4.81 7.66 -0.87
CA LYS A 70 4.02 6.81 0.04
C LYS A 70 4.87 5.81 0.82
N ALA A 71 6.00 5.36 0.27
CA ALA A 71 6.97 4.51 0.95
C ALA A 71 7.90 5.28 1.92
N GLY A 72 7.76 6.60 2.01
CA GLY A 72 8.60 7.48 2.82
C GLY A 72 10.00 7.69 2.24
N LEU A 73 10.17 7.47 0.94
CA LEU A 73 11.40 7.76 0.20
C LEU A 73 11.34 9.17 -0.43
N PRO A 74 12.49 9.83 -0.63
CA PRO A 74 12.54 11.01 -1.48
C PRO A 74 12.14 10.66 -2.92
N VAL A 75 11.48 11.60 -3.60
CA VAL A 75 11.11 11.45 -5.02
C VAL A 75 12.32 11.76 -5.90
N GLU A 76 12.86 10.74 -6.55
CA GLU A 76 14.16 10.81 -7.24
C GLU A 76 14.01 10.79 -8.76
N ASN A 77 13.32 11.80 -9.32
CA ASN A 77 12.98 11.86 -10.75
C ASN A 77 14.20 11.88 -11.71
N LEU A 78 15.40 12.17 -11.19
CA LEU A 78 16.64 12.18 -11.98
C LEU A 78 17.31 10.80 -12.04
N LEU A 79 16.92 9.85 -11.17
CA LEU A 79 17.47 8.51 -11.18
C LEU A 79 16.83 7.66 -12.29
N PRO A 80 17.60 6.74 -12.91
CA PRO A 80 17.04 5.75 -13.81
C PRO A 80 15.92 4.94 -13.13
N PRO A 81 14.82 4.61 -13.84
CA PRO A 81 13.70 3.86 -13.26
C PRO A 81 14.11 2.58 -12.53
N GLN A 82 15.07 1.83 -13.09
CA GLN A 82 15.56 0.60 -12.49
C GLN A 82 16.13 0.81 -11.08
N GLN A 83 16.86 1.91 -10.85
CA GLN A 83 17.43 2.24 -9.54
C GLN A 83 16.33 2.66 -8.56
N ARG A 84 15.35 3.44 -9.02
CA ARG A 84 14.17 3.84 -8.24
C ARG A 84 13.38 2.63 -7.75
N CYS A 85 13.09 1.68 -8.65
CA CYS A 85 12.45 0.41 -8.31
C CYS A 85 13.23 -0.39 -7.27
N GLN A 86 14.57 -0.41 -7.35
CA GLN A 86 15.41 -1.09 -6.37
C GLN A 86 15.34 -0.42 -4.99
N LEU A 87 15.38 0.91 -4.93
CA LEU A 87 15.23 1.66 -3.68
C LEU A 87 13.88 1.38 -3.01
N ILE A 88 12.80 1.38 -3.79
CA ILE A 88 11.46 1.03 -3.31
C ILE A 88 11.42 -0.42 -2.82
N GLN A 89 11.96 -1.37 -3.59
CA GLN A 89 12.02 -2.78 -3.20
C GLN A 89 12.78 -2.97 -1.87
N ASP A 90 13.92 -2.30 -1.72
CA ASP A 90 14.72 -2.37 -0.50
C ASP A 90 13.99 -1.75 0.68
N GLN A 91 13.24 -0.68 0.46
CA GLN A 91 12.38 -0.07 1.46
C GLN A 91 11.28 -1.04 1.92
N PHE A 92 10.60 -1.73 1.01
CA PHE A 92 9.62 -2.77 1.33
C PHE A 92 10.21 -4.02 1.97
N ARG A 93 11.53 -4.25 1.85
CA ARG A 93 12.23 -5.33 2.56
C ARG A 93 12.57 -4.94 4.00
N ARG A 94 12.91 -3.66 4.22
CA ARG A 94 13.36 -3.16 5.53
C ARG A 94 12.22 -2.81 6.47
N HIS A 95 11.07 -2.41 5.93
CA HIS A 95 9.94 -1.95 6.72
C HIS A 95 8.76 -2.92 6.63
N THR A 96 8.06 -3.07 7.75
CA THR A 96 6.74 -3.71 7.77
C THR A 96 5.68 -2.65 7.53
N TYR A 97 4.72 -2.92 6.64
CA TYR A 97 3.61 -2.02 6.37
C TYR A 97 2.31 -2.60 6.93
N ILE A 98 1.53 -1.76 7.60
CA ILE A 98 0.15 -2.03 8.00
C ILE A 98 -0.74 -1.07 7.21
N ILE A 99 -1.64 -1.62 6.41
CA ILE A 99 -2.43 -0.83 5.45
C ILE A 99 -3.89 -1.16 5.65
N ASN A 100 -4.73 -0.14 5.78
CA ASN A 100 -6.17 -0.34 5.83
C ASN A 100 -6.85 0.65 4.88
N ARG A 101 -7.34 0.08 3.78
CA ARG A 101 -7.83 0.85 2.63
C ARG A 101 -9.06 1.71 2.96
N PRO A 102 -10.11 1.20 3.63
CA PRO A 102 -11.31 1.99 3.89
C PRO A 102 -11.08 3.25 4.71
N LEU A 103 -10.04 3.26 5.55
CA LEU A 103 -9.68 4.40 6.38
C LEU A 103 -8.52 5.21 5.79
N GLY A 104 -7.93 4.78 4.67
CA GLY A 104 -6.89 5.52 3.94
C GLY A 104 -5.53 5.65 4.63
N TRP A 105 -5.32 4.99 5.77
CA TRP A 105 -4.07 4.98 6.53
C TRP A 105 -3.12 3.85 6.13
N SER A 106 -1.84 4.18 6.11
CA SER A 106 -0.71 3.25 6.03
C SER A 106 0.33 3.61 7.08
N ILE A 107 0.78 2.64 7.87
CA ILE A 107 1.82 2.81 8.89
C ILE A 107 2.98 1.90 8.52
N SER A 108 4.20 2.40 8.62
CA SER A 108 5.43 1.60 8.45
C SER A 108 6.36 1.74 9.65
N PHE A 109 7.08 0.67 9.98
CA PHE A 109 8.09 0.61 11.04
C PHE A 109 9.17 -0.43 10.74
#